data_AF-A0A8T2EUB8-F1
#
_entry.id   AF-A0A8T2EUB8-F1
#
_cell.length_a   1.000
_cell.length_b   1.000
_cell.length_c   1.000
_cell.angle_alpha   90.00
_cell.angle_beta   90.00
_cell.angle_gamma   90.00
#
_symmetry.space_group_name_H-M   'P 1'
#
loop_
_entity.id
_entity.type
_entity.pdbx_description
1 polymer ?
#
loop_
_entity_poly.entity_id
_entity_poly.type
_entity_poly.pdbx_seq_one_letter_code
_entity_poly.pdbx_strand_id
1 'polypeptide(L)'
;MSEATVWSDLPGELLDHIANGLFSKVELLRFRSICKTFRSAVDSDKNFLDHLKRNRRRLLSPYSSGKTCSLSPAAFYRVVLSSYPDKGWLIKLQDAYVSSQKQLLSPLSRFSIKSSGKTLDLLEFTVSEIHQSYDVEYLYYNSTRASFNFARVVLAEDFVFIVDNYKKIWLCNSNESDSHWVRIMDEEVKLFSDIVFHKGYMYALDLTGAVWWISLSEFGIFQFGPSSTPMDYCDIDECKDKRFVEYCGDLCIVHRFSRKFRIKRVDIDMTVGFKVYKMDEELVEYVEVKSLGDKAFVMATDSCFSVLAREYYGCLENSIYFTEQNNVKVFKLGDGSITNMVDSSFQSCFQMLIPPLV
;
A
#
# COMPACT_ATOMS: atom_id res chain seq x y z
N MET A 1 35.18 -2.42 -20.96
CA MET A 1 34.98 -1.72 -19.67
C MET A 1 33.70 -0.92 -19.82
N SER A 2 32.63 -1.29 -19.10
CA SER A 2 31.42 -0.48 -19.07
C SER A 2 31.76 0.84 -18.39
N GLU A 3 31.63 1.97 -19.08
CA GLU A 3 31.73 3.29 -18.46
C GLU A 3 30.73 3.35 -17.31
N ALA A 4 31.24 3.62 -16.10
CA ALA A 4 30.39 3.84 -14.94
C ALA A 4 29.67 5.17 -15.15
N THR A 5 28.38 5.12 -15.49
CA THR A 5 27.54 6.30 -15.62
C THR A 5 27.48 7.00 -14.26
N VAL A 6 28.03 8.22 -14.17
CA VAL A 6 27.95 8.99 -12.94
C VAL A 6 26.55 9.55 -12.83
N TRP A 7 25.87 9.35 -11.70
CA TRP A 7 24.50 9.83 -11.49
C TRP A 7 24.32 11.34 -11.71
N SER A 8 25.40 12.13 -11.60
CA SER A 8 25.43 13.56 -11.91
C SER A 8 25.23 13.91 -13.38
N ASP A 9 25.42 12.93 -14.26
CA ASP A 9 25.38 13.12 -15.73
C ASP A 9 24.00 12.75 -16.30
N LEU A 10 23.07 12.30 -15.43
CA LEU A 10 21.69 12.07 -15.82
C LEU A 10 21.04 13.39 -16.29
N PRO A 11 20.26 13.34 -17.39
CA PRO A 11 19.42 14.45 -17.81
C PRO A 11 18.55 14.98 -16.66
N GLY A 12 18.34 16.30 -16.63
CA GLY A 12 17.54 16.97 -15.61
C GLY A 12 16.11 16.41 -15.50
N GLU A 13 15.51 16.01 -16.62
CA GLU A 13 14.18 15.39 -16.66
C GLU A 13 14.12 14.05 -15.89
N LEU A 14 15.17 13.24 -15.97
CA LEU A 14 15.23 11.98 -15.20
C LEU A 14 15.47 12.25 -13.72
N LEU A 15 16.30 13.24 -13.39
CA LEU A 15 16.52 13.66 -12.01
C LEU A 15 15.24 14.22 -11.38
N ASP A 16 14.47 15.01 -12.11
CA ASP A 16 13.15 15.50 -11.66
C ASP A 16 12.15 14.35 -11.50
N HIS A 17 12.12 13.40 -12.43
CA HIS A 17 11.27 12.22 -12.31
C HIS A 17 11.61 11.38 -11.07
N ILE A 18 12.90 11.20 -10.76
CA ILE A 18 13.36 10.54 -9.53
C ILE A 18 12.91 11.34 -8.29
N ALA A 19 13.07 12.68 -8.32
CA ALA A 19 12.70 13.54 -7.21
C ALA A 19 11.19 13.50 -6.93
N ASN A 20 10.35 13.39 -7.96
CA ASN A 20 8.90 13.24 -7.85
C ASN A 20 8.46 11.90 -7.23
N GLY A 21 9.34 10.89 -7.27
CA GLY A 21 9.14 9.59 -6.64
C GLY A 21 9.50 9.55 -5.15
N LEU A 22 10.16 10.57 -4.61
CA LEU A 22 10.50 10.64 -3.18
C LEU A 22 9.23 10.81 -2.35
N PHE A 23 9.23 10.36 -1.10
CA PHE A 23 8.01 10.36 -0.29
C PHE A 23 7.95 11.53 0.70
N SER A 24 9.11 12.07 1.07
CA SER A 24 9.21 13.10 2.10
C SER A 24 10.01 14.33 1.69
N LYS A 25 9.69 15.46 2.35
CA LYS A 25 10.48 16.70 2.26
C LYS A 25 11.95 16.47 2.63
N VAL A 26 12.21 15.60 3.60
CA VAL A 26 13.57 15.32 4.09
C VAL A 26 14.38 14.63 3.00
N GLU A 27 13.81 13.66 2.31
CA GLU A 27 14.45 12.99 1.17
C GLU A 27 14.68 13.95 0.01
N LEU A 28 13.71 14.82 -0.31
CA LEU A 28 13.88 15.83 -1.35
C LEU A 28 15.01 16.81 -1.01
N LEU A 29 15.12 17.24 0.24
CA LEU A 29 16.22 18.09 0.71
C LEU A 29 17.56 17.36 0.63
N ARG A 30 17.61 16.09 1.03
CA ARG A 30 18.82 15.25 0.89
C ARG A 30 19.22 15.10 -0.58
N PHE A 31 18.28 14.77 -1.46
CA PHE A 31 18.51 14.68 -2.91
C PHE A 31 19.13 15.96 -3.49
N ARG A 32 18.57 17.14 -3.16
CA ARG A 32 19.09 18.44 -3.61
C ARG A 32 20.41 18.85 -2.95
N SER A 33 20.83 18.17 -1.89
CA SER A 33 22.09 18.40 -1.21
C SER A 33 23.26 17.67 -1.85
N ILE A 34 23.01 16.70 -2.74
CA ILE A 34 24.05 15.86 -3.38
C ILE A 34 25.02 16.70 -4.22
N CYS A 35 24.53 17.45 -5.21
CA CYS A 35 25.35 18.35 -6.03
C CYS A 35 24.53 19.47 -6.69
N LYS A 36 25.19 20.36 -7.44
CA LYS A 36 24.53 21.47 -8.13
C LYS A 36 23.49 21.00 -9.15
N THR A 37 23.81 19.96 -9.94
CA THR A 37 22.91 19.40 -10.96
C THR A 37 21.60 18.89 -10.36
N PHE A 38 21.69 18.11 -9.27
CA PHE A 38 20.51 17.61 -8.55
C PHE A 38 19.70 18.75 -7.94
N ARG A 39 20.38 19.78 -7.44
CA ARG A 39 19.71 20.95 -6.86
C ARG A 39 18.93 21.75 -7.88
N SER A 40 19.46 21.89 -9.11
CA SER A 40 18.85 22.67 -10.19
C SER A 40 17.81 21.89 -10.99
N ALA A 41 17.88 20.56 -11.00
CA ALA A 41 16.93 19.72 -11.73
C ALA A 41 15.52 19.73 -11.11
N VAL A 42 15.41 20.05 -9.82
CA VAL A 42 14.18 19.88 -9.04
C VAL A 42 13.55 21.24 -8.73
N ASP A 43 12.33 21.46 -9.22
CA ASP A 43 11.50 22.60 -8.80
C ASP A 43 10.96 22.37 -7.38
N SER A 44 11.48 23.13 -6.41
CA SER A 44 11.14 22.97 -4.99
C SER A 44 9.64 23.05 -4.74
N ASP A 45 8.97 23.98 -5.42
CA ASP A 45 7.67 24.46 -4.99
C ASP A 45 6.56 23.51 -5.44
N LYS A 46 6.69 22.93 -6.63
CA LYS A 46 5.75 21.93 -7.15
C LYS A 46 5.81 20.63 -6.33
N ASN A 47 7.00 20.07 -6.17
CA ASN A 47 7.16 18.76 -5.53
C ASN A 47 6.81 18.84 -4.04
N PHE A 48 7.15 19.96 -3.40
CA PHE A 48 6.74 20.23 -2.02
C PHE A 48 5.22 20.31 -1.84
N LEU A 49 4.52 20.93 -2.79
CA LEU A 49 3.06 21.05 -2.75
C LEU A 49 2.38 19.68 -2.87
N ASP A 50 2.90 18.80 -3.74
CA ASP A 50 2.36 17.45 -3.92
C ASP A 50 2.58 16.56 -2.68
N HIS A 51 3.75 16.62 -2.04
CA HIS A 51 3.99 15.90 -0.79
C HIS A 51 3.11 16.41 0.38
N LEU A 52 2.92 17.73 0.47
CA LEU A 52 2.00 18.31 1.44
C LEU A 52 0.56 17.86 1.19
N LYS A 53 0.13 17.84 -0.07
CA LYS A 53 -1.20 17.38 -0.49
C LYS A 53 -1.44 15.93 -0.11
N ARG A 54 -0.45 15.05 -0.25
CA ARG A 54 -0.55 13.62 0.06
C ARG A 54 -0.69 13.32 1.55
N ASN A 55 0.03 14.06 2.40
CA ASN A 55 0.07 13.83 3.85
C ASN A 55 -0.99 14.61 4.65
N ARG A 56 -1.76 15.48 3.99
CA ARG A 56 -2.77 16.29 4.65
C ARG A 56 -4.08 15.52 4.84
N ARG A 57 -4.61 15.51 6.07
CA ARG A 57 -6.00 15.11 6.32
C ARG A 57 -6.95 16.06 5.60
N ARG A 58 -7.89 15.52 4.82
CA ARG A 58 -8.86 16.30 4.03
C ARG A 58 -10.26 16.06 4.58
N LEU A 59 -11.06 17.11 4.71
CA LEU A 59 -12.49 16.94 4.99
C LEU A 59 -13.15 16.42 3.72
N LEU A 60 -14.02 15.42 3.85
CA LEU A 60 -14.76 14.85 2.75
C LEU A 60 -16.25 14.99 3.02
N SER A 61 -17.04 15.09 1.95
CA SER A 61 -18.49 15.09 2.07
C SER A 61 -18.99 13.77 2.66
N PRO A 62 -20.15 13.76 3.35
CA PRO A 62 -20.68 12.56 3.97
C PRO A 62 -20.94 11.43 2.97
N TYR A 63 -20.46 10.22 3.26
CA TYR A 63 -20.65 9.06 2.37
C TYR A 63 -22.06 8.47 2.40
N SER A 64 -22.64 8.24 3.59
CA SER A 64 -23.93 7.53 3.71
C SER A 64 -24.77 7.84 4.95
N SER A 65 -24.28 8.67 5.89
CA SER A 65 -24.94 8.85 7.19
C SER A 65 -25.03 10.30 7.66
N GLY A 66 -24.82 11.28 6.76
CA GLY A 66 -24.74 12.71 7.13
C GLY A 66 -23.57 13.05 8.06
N LYS A 67 -22.79 12.05 8.49
CA LYS A 67 -21.60 12.23 9.31
C LYS A 67 -20.46 12.77 8.47
N THR A 68 -19.81 13.79 9.01
CA THR A 68 -18.62 14.37 8.41
C THR A 68 -17.52 13.30 8.30
N CYS A 69 -16.98 13.17 7.09
CA CYS A 69 -15.94 12.22 6.75
C CYS A 69 -14.60 12.95 6.62
N SER A 70 -13.50 12.24 6.82
CA SER A 70 -12.17 12.77 6.56
C SER A 70 -11.26 11.71 5.99
N LEU A 71 -10.46 12.10 5.00
CA LEU A 71 -9.37 11.29 4.50
C LEU A 71 -8.27 11.25 5.56
N SER A 72 -7.85 10.06 5.95
CA SER A 72 -6.74 9.86 6.86
C SER A 72 -5.57 9.15 6.17
N PRO A 73 -4.49 9.87 5.85
CA PRO A 73 -3.25 9.26 5.40
C PRO A 73 -2.55 8.51 6.54
N ALA A 74 -1.89 7.41 6.22
CA ALA A 74 -0.89 6.75 7.05
C ALA A 74 0.24 6.23 6.16
N ALA A 75 1.46 6.36 6.63
CA ALA A 75 2.65 6.03 5.86
C ALA A 75 3.44 4.90 6.52
N PHE A 76 4.02 4.07 5.67
CA PHE A 76 4.99 3.06 6.02
C PHE A 76 6.38 3.66 5.97
N TYR A 77 7.16 3.40 7.00
CA TYR A 77 8.52 3.89 7.14
C TYR A 77 9.49 2.75 7.35
N ARG A 78 10.66 2.86 6.70
CA ARG A 78 11.85 2.08 7.01
C ARG A 78 12.66 2.85 8.05
N VAL A 79 12.90 2.22 9.20
CA VAL A 79 13.72 2.78 10.28
C VAL A 79 15.01 1.98 10.35
N VAL A 80 16.15 2.64 10.25
CA VAL A 80 17.48 2.03 10.33
C VAL A 80 18.31 2.71 11.42
N LEU A 81 19.26 1.98 12.01
CA LEU A 81 20.31 2.64 12.80
C LEU A 81 21.20 3.45 11.85
N SER A 82 21.45 4.70 12.20
CA SER A 82 22.33 5.58 11.41
C SER A 82 23.76 5.06 11.32
N SER A 83 24.22 4.26 12.30
CA SER A 83 25.53 3.61 12.29
C SER A 83 25.61 2.33 11.45
N TYR A 84 24.48 1.66 11.19
CA TYR A 84 24.39 0.40 10.45
C TYR A 84 23.14 0.39 9.55
N PRO A 85 23.18 1.07 8.39
CA PRO A 85 22.00 1.33 7.57
C PRO A 85 21.54 0.14 6.70
N ASP A 86 22.22 -1.01 6.77
CA ASP A 86 21.97 -2.16 5.89
C ASP A 86 20.59 -2.78 6.11
N LYS A 87 20.14 -2.85 7.36
CA LYS A 87 18.86 -3.46 7.74
C LYS A 87 18.05 -2.56 8.64
N GLY A 88 16.74 -2.59 8.42
CA GLY A 88 15.78 -1.77 9.16
C GLY A 88 14.53 -2.51 9.61
N TRP A 89 13.72 -1.77 10.34
CA TRP A 89 12.37 -2.15 10.72
C TRP A 89 11.35 -1.45 9.84
N LEU A 90 10.20 -2.08 9.67
CA LEU A 90 9.04 -1.55 8.97
C LEU A 90 7.99 -1.13 10.01
N ILE A 91 7.74 0.17 10.08
CA ILE A 91 6.72 0.73 10.96
C ILE A 91 5.65 1.46 10.14
N LYS A 92 4.47 1.64 10.73
CA LYS A 92 3.40 2.42 10.13
C LYS A 92 2.96 3.52 11.08
N LEU A 93 2.91 4.75 10.58
CA LEU A 93 2.56 5.94 11.36
C LEU A 93 1.39 6.68 10.71
N GLN A 94 0.55 7.27 11.55
CA GLN A 94 -0.58 8.11 11.16
C GLN A 94 -0.56 9.38 12.00
N ASP A 95 -0.82 10.54 11.41
CA ASP A 95 -0.89 11.78 12.17
C ASP A 95 -2.13 11.76 13.09
N ALA A 96 -1.90 12.01 14.38
CA ALA A 96 -2.99 12.15 15.34
C ALA A 96 -3.81 13.39 15.01
N TYR A 97 -5.11 13.34 15.27
CA TYR A 97 -6.00 14.45 14.93
C TYR A 97 -5.82 15.68 15.82
N VAL A 98 -5.56 15.45 17.11
CA VAL A 98 -5.62 16.50 18.15
C VAL A 98 -4.22 16.98 18.57
N SER A 99 -3.16 16.26 18.18
CA SER A 99 -1.79 16.57 18.56
C SER A 99 -0.87 16.47 17.35
N SER A 100 0.28 17.15 17.43
CA SER A 100 1.40 16.96 16.52
C SER A 100 2.08 15.59 16.67
N GLN A 101 1.53 14.69 17.48
CA GLN A 101 2.09 13.36 17.69
C GLN A 101 1.64 12.40 16.59
N LYS A 102 2.53 11.50 16.19
CA LYS A 102 2.20 10.40 15.29
C LYS A 102 1.75 9.19 16.10
N GLN A 103 0.64 8.61 15.69
CA GLN A 103 0.13 7.35 16.23
C GLN A 103 0.82 6.18 15.51
N LEU A 104 1.34 5.24 16.29
CA LEU A 104 1.91 3.99 15.78
C LEU A 104 0.79 2.99 15.49
N LEU A 105 0.81 2.45 14.27
CA LEU A 105 -0.12 1.44 13.81
C LEU A 105 0.59 0.12 13.56
N SER A 106 -0.14 -0.99 13.72
CA SER A 106 0.26 -2.29 13.19
C SER A 106 0.41 -2.19 11.67
N PRO A 107 1.60 -2.49 11.10
CA PRO A 107 1.86 -2.31 9.68
C PRO A 107 0.86 -3.04 8.78
N LEU A 108 0.43 -4.24 9.16
CA LEU A 108 -0.46 -5.07 8.33
C LEU A 108 -1.96 -4.88 8.60
N SER A 109 -2.36 -4.33 9.76
CA SER A 109 -3.78 -4.30 10.17
C SER A 109 -4.33 -2.93 10.60
N ARG A 110 -3.53 -1.87 10.51
CA ARG A 110 -3.84 -0.49 10.98
C ARG A 110 -4.28 -0.36 12.45
N PHE A 111 -4.29 -1.43 13.26
CA PHE A 111 -4.64 -1.32 14.67
C PHE A 111 -3.64 -0.46 15.43
N SER A 112 -4.14 0.45 16.26
CA SER A 112 -3.28 1.26 17.12
C SER A 112 -2.46 0.37 18.03
N ILE A 113 -1.14 0.55 18.00
CA ILE A 113 -0.23 -0.03 18.97
C ILE A 113 -0.08 0.98 20.10
N LYS A 114 -0.40 0.58 21.34
CA LYS A 114 -0.11 1.42 22.51
C LYS A 114 1.41 1.49 22.66
N SER A 115 2.00 2.65 22.36
CA SER A 115 3.42 2.88 22.65
C SER A 115 3.62 3.00 24.16
N SER A 116 4.76 2.54 24.65
CA SER A 116 5.16 2.68 26.06
C SER A 116 5.66 4.09 26.41
N GLY A 117 5.37 5.10 25.58
CA GLY A 117 5.89 6.47 25.71
C GLY A 117 7.34 6.64 25.22
N LYS A 118 7.94 5.61 24.62
CA LYS A 118 9.29 5.70 24.03
C LYS A 118 9.27 6.57 22.77
N THR A 119 10.13 7.58 22.75
CA THR A 119 10.41 8.43 21.59
C THR A 119 11.54 7.82 20.75
N LEU A 120 11.47 7.98 19.44
CA LEU A 120 12.56 7.61 18.53
C LEU A 120 13.55 8.78 18.41
N ASP A 121 14.82 8.56 18.76
CA ASP A 121 15.86 9.55 18.56
C ASP A 121 16.31 9.58 17.08
N LEU A 122 16.07 10.69 16.40
CA LEU A 122 16.42 10.86 14.99
C LEU A 122 17.92 11.09 14.75
N LEU A 123 18.73 11.25 15.81
CA LEU A 123 20.19 11.25 15.71
C LEU A 123 20.72 9.81 15.58
N GLU A 124 20.14 8.88 16.34
CA GLU A 124 20.51 7.47 16.32
C GLU A 124 19.86 6.71 15.17
N PHE A 125 18.63 7.10 14.79
CA PHE A 125 17.84 6.40 13.78
C PHE A 125 17.55 7.30 12.58
N THR A 126 17.72 6.72 11.39
CA THR A 126 17.24 7.32 10.16
C THR A 126 15.90 6.72 9.77
N VAL A 127 14.93 7.59 9.49
CA VAL A 127 13.58 7.22 9.08
C VAL A 127 13.35 7.67 7.65
N SER A 128 12.94 6.75 6.79
CA SER A 128 12.65 7.01 5.37
C SER A 128 11.26 6.48 5.05
N GLU A 129 10.46 7.24 4.32
CA GLU A 129 9.10 6.84 3.95
C GLU A 129 9.18 5.96 2.70
N ILE A 130 8.45 4.84 2.68
CA ILE A 130 8.54 3.86 1.58
C ILE A 130 7.23 3.63 0.86
N HIS A 131 6.11 3.90 1.52
CA HIS A 131 4.79 3.65 0.95
C HIS A 131 3.72 4.41 1.73
N GLN A 132 2.66 4.80 1.05
CA GLN A 132 1.55 5.52 1.66
C GLN A 132 0.23 4.79 1.47
N SER A 133 -0.64 4.90 2.47
CA SER A 133 -1.94 4.25 2.51
C SER A 133 -2.98 5.21 3.08
N TYR A 134 -4.21 5.08 2.61
CA TYR A 134 -5.30 5.97 3.00
C TYR A 134 -6.42 5.17 3.65
N ASP A 135 -7.15 5.85 4.53
CA ASP A 135 -8.40 5.38 5.09
C ASP A 135 -9.42 6.53 5.09
N VAL A 136 -10.70 6.21 5.15
CA VAL A 136 -11.76 7.21 5.35
C VAL A 136 -12.35 7.00 6.74
N GLU A 137 -12.22 8.04 7.57
CA GLU A 137 -12.72 8.05 8.94
C GLU A 137 -13.97 8.94 9.02
N TYR A 138 -14.96 8.55 9.80
CA TYR A 138 -16.11 9.40 10.14
C TYR A 138 -16.12 9.77 11.61
N LEU A 139 -16.68 10.94 11.89
CA LEU A 139 -16.86 11.45 13.24
C LEU A 139 -18.14 10.88 13.88
N TYR A 140 -18.01 10.28 15.06
CA TYR A 140 -19.14 9.99 15.94
C TYR A 140 -19.48 11.21 16.81
N TYR A 141 -20.70 11.24 17.35
CA TYR A 141 -21.20 12.32 18.21
C TYR A 141 -20.34 12.61 19.45
N ASN A 142 -19.55 11.65 19.91
CA ASN A 142 -18.64 11.78 21.06
C ASN A 142 -17.20 12.17 20.66
N SER A 143 -17.00 12.71 19.44
CA SER A 143 -15.69 13.06 18.88
C SER A 143 -14.74 11.87 18.69
N THR A 144 -15.22 10.63 18.84
CA THR A 144 -14.45 9.45 18.44
C THR A 144 -14.54 9.25 16.93
N ARG A 145 -13.45 8.78 16.33
CA ARG A 145 -13.41 8.44 14.91
C ARG A 145 -13.43 6.95 14.73
N ALA A 146 -14.16 6.52 13.72
CA ALA A 146 -14.18 5.13 13.29
C ALA A 146 -13.90 5.08 11.78
N SER A 147 -13.21 4.02 11.37
CA SER A 147 -13.00 3.72 9.96
C SER A 147 -14.28 3.18 9.34
N PHE A 148 -14.54 3.53 8.07
CA PHE A 148 -15.54 2.83 7.26
C PHE A 148 -15.13 1.40 6.90
N ASN A 149 -13.86 1.04 7.11
CA ASN A 149 -13.26 -0.23 6.74
C ASN A 149 -13.44 -0.57 5.25
N PHE A 150 -13.37 0.46 4.38
CA PHE A 150 -13.43 0.25 2.94
C PHE A 150 -12.34 -0.72 2.49
N ALA A 151 -12.64 -1.52 1.47
CA ALA A 151 -11.70 -2.50 0.96
C ALA A 151 -10.43 -1.82 0.45
N ARG A 152 -10.55 -0.62 -0.14
CA ARG A 152 -9.44 0.17 -0.66
C ARG A 152 -9.78 1.67 -0.67
N VAL A 153 -8.78 2.51 -0.42
CA VAL A 153 -8.86 3.97 -0.57
C VAL A 153 -7.60 4.44 -1.29
N VAL A 154 -7.77 5.22 -2.36
CA VAL A 154 -6.68 5.79 -3.17
C VAL A 154 -6.92 7.28 -3.34
N LEU A 155 -5.87 8.06 -3.15
CA LEU A 155 -5.85 9.48 -3.49
C LEU A 155 -5.06 9.64 -4.80
N ALA A 156 -5.72 10.17 -5.82
CA ALA A 156 -5.09 10.57 -7.07
C ALA A 156 -5.40 12.05 -7.30
N GLU A 157 -4.35 12.86 -7.37
CA GLU A 157 -4.46 14.33 -7.41
C GLU A 157 -5.31 14.87 -6.25
N ASP A 158 -6.52 15.35 -6.56
CA ASP A 158 -7.49 15.87 -5.60
C ASP A 158 -8.74 15.00 -5.48
N PHE A 159 -8.75 13.84 -6.14
CA PHE A 159 -9.82 12.87 -6.13
C PHE A 159 -9.54 11.71 -5.18
N VAL A 160 -10.53 11.40 -4.35
CA VAL A 160 -10.50 10.22 -3.47
C VAL A 160 -11.37 9.14 -4.10
N PHE A 161 -10.74 8.03 -4.44
CA PHE A 161 -11.40 6.82 -4.91
C PHE A 161 -11.48 5.81 -3.77
N ILE A 162 -12.61 5.13 -3.66
CA ILE A 162 -12.79 4.04 -2.71
C ILE A 162 -13.38 2.82 -3.40
N VAL A 163 -13.05 1.64 -2.87
CA VAL A 163 -13.82 0.41 -3.09
C VAL A 163 -14.57 0.15 -1.78
N ASP A 164 -15.90 0.29 -1.81
CA ASP A 164 -16.73 0.15 -0.63
C ASP A 164 -16.89 -1.32 -0.18
N ASN A 165 -17.60 -1.53 0.93
CA ASN A 165 -17.84 -2.87 1.46
C ASN A 165 -18.77 -3.72 0.59
N TYR A 166 -19.47 -3.09 -0.36
CA TYR A 166 -20.28 -3.75 -1.39
C TYR A 166 -19.49 -3.94 -2.68
N LYS A 167 -18.16 -3.77 -2.64
CA LYS A 167 -17.24 -3.91 -3.78
C LYS A 167 -17.52 -2.93 -4.91
N LYS A 168 -18.09 -1.74 -4.64
CA LYS A 168 -18.38 -0.71 -5.64
C LYS A 168 -17.33 0.40 -5.58
N ILE A 169 -17.00 0.98 -6.74
CA ILE A 169 -16.11 2.13 -6.80
C ILE A 169 -16.89 3.43 -6.64
N TRP A 170 -16.41 4.27 -5.74
CA TRP A 170 -16.93 5.63 -5.54
C TRP A 170 -15.82 6.65 -5.59
N LEU A 171 -16.18 7.86 -5.98
CA LEU A 171 -15.31 9.00 -6.18
C LEU A 171 -15.85 10.20 -5.40
N CYS A 172 -14.96 10.97 -4.79
CA CYS A 172 -15.26 12.27 -4.19
C CYS A 172 -14.12 13.25 -4.49
N ASN A 173 -14.46 14.49 -4.88
CA ASN A 173 -13.46 15.55 -5.01
C ASN A 173 -13.16 16.14 -3.63
N SER A 174 -11.93 16.00 -3.16
CA SER A 174 -11.52 16.43 -1.82
C SER A 174 -11.21 17.94 -1.70
N ASN A 175 -11.13 18.66 -2.82
CA ASN A 175 -10.99 20.13 -2.81
C ASN A 175 -12.34 20.85 -2.70
N GLU A 176 -13.43 20.16 -3.02
CA GLU A 176 -14.78 20.74 -3.06
C GLU A 176 -15.56 20.26 -1.83
N SER A 177 -15.88 21.17 -0.92
CA SER A 177 -16.55 20.83 0.35
C SER A 177 -17.93 20.19 0.18
N ASP A 178 -18.61 20.47 -0.93
CA ASP A 178 -19.95 19.97 -1.26
C ASP A 178 -19.94 18.88 -2.35
N SER A 179 -18.78 18.31 -2.69
CA SER A 179 -18.69 17.24 -3.68
C SER A 179 -19.27 15.93 -3.15
N HIS A 180 -20.47 15.60 -3.61
CA HIS A 180 -21.11 14.34 -3.27
C HIS A 180 -20.31 13.15 -3.82
N TRP A 181 -20.41 12.02 -3.13
CA TRP A 181 -19.83 10.77 -3.61
C TRP A 181 -20.56 10.31 -4.87
N VAL A 182 -19.83 10.18 -5.96
CA VAL A 182 -20.33 9.69 -7.24
C VAL A 182 -19.92 8.23 -7.40
N ARG A 183 -20.88 7.37 -7.70
CA ARG A 183 -20.58 5.98 -8.03
C ARG A 183 -20.07 5.90 -9.46
N ILE A 184 -18.92 5.29 -9.64
CA ILE A 184 -18.46 4.95 -10.98
C ILE A 184 -19.15 3.66 -11.41
N MET A 185 -19.85 3.71 -12.54
CA MET A 185 -20.67 2.62 -13.03
C MET A 185 -20.20 2.20 -14.42
N ASP A 186 -20.26 0.89 -14.65
CA ASP A 186 -20.14 0.27 -15.95
C ASP A 186 -21.29 -0.74 -16.11
N GLU A 187 -21.76 -0.94 -17.34
CA GLU A 187 -22.87 -1.86 -17.62
C GLU A 187 -22.44 -3.33 -17.47
N GLU A 188 -21.20 -3.64 -17.84
CA GLU A 188 -20.62 -4.98 -17.86
C GLU A 188 -20.06 -5.38 -16.49
N VAL A 189 -19.40 -4.45 -15.77
CA VAL A 189 -18.80 -4.73 -14.46
C VAL A 189 -19.31 -3.81 -13.35
N LYS A 190 -19.79 -4.45 -12.28
CA LYS A 190 -20.41 -3.74 -11.13
C LYS A 190 -19.63 -3.87 -9.82
N LEU A 191 -18.69 -4.82 -9.74
CA LEU A 191 -18.02 -5.21 -8.50
C LEU A 191 -16.51 -5.34 -8.68
N PHE A 192 -15.76 -4.77 -7.74
CA PHE A 192 -14.32 -4.61 -7.77
C PHE A 192 -13.67 -5.08 -6.47
N SER A 193 -12.54 -5.78 -6.59
CA SER A 193 -11.72 -6.25 -5.48
C SER A 193 -10.78 -5.16 -4.97
N ASP A 194 -10.18 -4.38 -5.88
CA ASP A 194 -9.12 -3.43 -5.55
C ASP A 194 -9.04 -2.27 -6.56
N ILE A 195 -8.33 -1.22 -6.18
CA ILE A 195 -8.04 -0.06 -7.02
C ILE A 195 -6.65 0.51 -6.69
N VAL A 196 -5.95 1.01 -7.69
CA VAL A 196 -4.59 1.53 -7.57
C VAL A 196 -4.34 2.66 -8.57
N PHE A 197 -3.49 3.62 -8.18
CA PHE A 197 -2.94 4.61 -9.10
C PHE A 197 -1.52 4.19 -9.47
N HIS A 198 -1.27 3.90 -10.75
CA HIS A 198 0.03 3.40 -11.23
C HIS A 198 0.42 4.11 -12.52
N LYS A 199 1.65 4.60 -12.61
CA LYS A 199 2.20 5.29 -13.80
C LYS A 199 1.27 6.36 -14.40
N GLY A 200 0.55 7.11 -13.56
CA GLY A 200 -0.35 8.19 -13.99
C GLY A 200 -1.78 7.76 -14.34
N TYR A 201 -2.09 6.47 -14.27
CA TYR A 201 -3.42 5.93 -14.59
C TYR A 201 -4.06 5.26 -13.37
N MET A 202 -5.38 5.37 -13.27
CA MET A 202 -6.16 4.65 -12.27
C MET A 202 -6.57 3.29 -12.83
N TYR A 203 -6.20 2.22 -12.13
CA TYR A 203 -6.58 0.85 -12.46
C TYR A 203 -7.47 0.25 -11.38
N ALA A 204 -8.52 -0.45 -11.80
CA ALA A 204 -9.42 -1.21 -10.97
C ALA A 204 -9.35 -2.69 -11.30
N LEU A 205 -9.45 -3.53 -10.28
CA LEU A 205 -9.43 -4.99 -10.40
C LEU A 205 -10.82 -5.51 -10.09
N ASP A 206 -11.45 -6.21 -11.02
CA ASP A 206 -12.77 -6.79 -10.78
C ASP A 206 -12.71 -8.09 -9.95
N LEU A 207 -13.87 -8.68 -9.66
CA LEU A 207 -13.93 -9.96 -8.93
C LEU A 207 -13.46 -11.16 -9.78
N THR A 208 -13.48 -11.06 -11.10
CA THR A 208 -13.01 -12.11 -12.03
C THR A 208 -11.50 -12.10 -12.18
N GLY A 209 -10.85 -10.97 -11.87
CA GLY A 209 -9.41 -10.75 -12.04
C GLY A 209 -9.07 -9.97 -13.30
N ALA A 210 -10.05 -9.42 -14.00
CA ALA A 210 -9.82 -8.50 -15.11
C ALA A 210 -9.42 -7.12 -14.58
N VAL A 211 -8.56 -6.45 -15.34
CA VAL A 211 -8.09 -5.10 -15.03
C VAL A 211 -8.87 -4.11 -15.89
N TRP A 212 -9.21 -2.99 -15.28
CA TRP A 212 -9.98 -1.91 -15.90
C TRP A 212 -9.24 -0.62 -15.65
N TRP A 213 -9.13 0.25 -16.65
CA TRP A 213 -8.60 1.60 -16.47
C TRP A 213 -9.74 2.60 -16.31
N ILE A 214 -9.54 3.60 -15.45
CA ILE A 214 -10.52 4.65 -15.15
C ILE A 214 -9.99 5.98 -15.64
N SER A 215 -10.74 6.64 -16.52
CA SER A 215 -10.43 7.98 -17.01
C SER A 215 -10.58 9.00 -15.88
N LEU A 216 -9.56 9.80 -15.61
CA LEU A 216 -9.65 10.89 -14.62
C LEU A 216 -10.40 12.12 -15.14
N SER A 217 -10.58 12.25 -16.46
CA SER A 217 -11.29 13.37 -17.08
C SER A 217 -12.77 13.09 -17.25
N GLU A 218 -13.11 11.87 -17.69
CA GLU A 218 -14.50 11.49 -18.02
C GLU A 218 -15.12 10.57 -16.97
N PHE A 219 -14.31 10.01 -16.07
CA PHE A 219 -14.71 9.00 -15.10
C PHE A 219 -15.39 7.76 -15.73
N GLY A 220 -15.09 7.49 -17.00
CA GLY A 220 -15.43 6.23 -17.68
C GLY A 220 -14.50 5.10 -17.24
N ILE A 221 -15.04 3.88 -17.18
CA ILE A 221 -14.30 2.64 -16.92
C ILE A 221 -14.18 1.88 -18.24
N PHE A 222 -13.00 1.35 -18.53
CA PHE A 222 -12.72 0.64 -19.77
C PHE A 222 -11.84 -0.57 -19.49
N GLN A 223 -12.11 -1.69 -20.15
CA GLN A 223 -11.32 -2.91 -19.94
C GLN A 223 -9.88 -2.70 -20.39
N PHE A 224 -8.93 -3.18 -19.58
CA PHE A 224 -7.51 -3.15 -19.85
C PHE A 224 -6.94 -4.57 -19.86
N GLY A 225 -6.42 -5.00 -21.01
CA GLY A 225 -5.82 -6.31 -21.15
C GLY A 225 -6.84 -7.46 -21.19
N PRO A 226 -6.45 -8.67 -20.78
CA PRO A 226 -7.28 -9.87 -20.88
C PRO A 226 -8.52 -9.81 -19.99
N SER A 227 -9.57 -10.51 -20.40
CA SER A 227 -10.85 -10.51 -19.70
C SER A 227 -10.84 -11.17 -18.32
N SER A 228 -9.80 -11.95 -17.98
CA SER A 228 -9.61 -12.49 -16.63
C SER A 228 -8.21 -13.08 -16.45
N THR A 229 -7.79 -13.23 -15.19
CA THR A 229 -6.64 -14.08 -14.83
C THR A 229 -7.02 -15.56 -14.92
N PRO A 230 -6.06 -16.47 -15.18
CA PRO A 230 -6.31 -17.90 -15.19
C PRO A 230 -7.03 -18.37 -13.91
N MET A 231 -8.15 -19.05 -14.10
CA MET A 231 -9.04 -19.51 -13.04
C MET A 231 -9.04 -21.05 -12.97
N ASP A 232 -7.85 -21.67 -12.96
CA ASP A 232 -7.70 -23.13 -12.78
C ASP A 232 -7.68 -23.49 -11.29
N TYR A 233 -8.76 -23.19 -10.56
CA TYR A 233 -8.86 -23.55 -9.14
C TYR A 233 -9.77 -24.77 -8.98
N CYS A 234 -9.31 -25.76 -8.22
CA CYS A 234 -10.16 -26.86 -7.79
C CYS A 234 -11.35 -26.29 -6.99
N ASP A 235 -12.55 -26.85 -7.15
CA ASP A 235 -13.84 -26.41 -6.56
C ASP A 235 -13.86 -26.23 -5.03
N ILE A 236 -12.77 -26.49 -4.32
CA ILE A 236 -12.66 -26.49 -2.85
C ILE A 236 -12.09 -25.16 -2.31
N ASP A 237 -11.30 -24.41 -3.09
CA ASP A 237 -10.62 -23.20 -2.62
C ASP A 237 -11.25 -21.93 -3.21
N GLU A 238 -11.77 -21.06 -2.33
CA GLU A 238 -12.37 -19.79 -2.73
C GLU A 238 -11.29 -18.71 -2.85
N CYS A 239 -11.29 -17.95 -3.94
CA CYS A 239 -10.43 -16.76 -4.06
C CYS A 239 -10.98 -15.64 -3.17
N LYS A 240 -10.44 -15.51 -1.97
CA LYS A 240 -10.89 -14.60 -0.92
C LYS A 240 -10.77 -13.13 -1.31
N ASP A 241 -9.60 -12.76 -1.82
CA ASP A 241 -9.27 -11.40 -2.20
C ASP A 241 -8.27 -11.42 -3.36
N LYS A 242 -8.40 -10.40 -4.22
CA LYS A 242 -7.44 -10.10 -5.28
C LYS A 242 -6.93 -8.67 -5.06
N ARG A 243 -5.62 -8.45 -5.12
CA ARG A 243 -5.00 -7.15 -4.87
C ARG A 243 -3.97 -6.82 -5.93
N PHE A 244 -3.84 -5.54 -6.24
CA PHE A 244 -2.73 -5.04 -7.03
C PHE A 244 -1.46 -4.93 -6.17
N VAL A 245 -0.32 -5.20 -6.80
CA VAL A 245 0.99 -4.94 -6.22
C VAL A 245 1.94 -4.48 -7.34
N GLU A 246 2.71 -3.42 -7.07
CA GLU A 246 3.79 -3.04 -7.98
C GLU A 246 5.02 -3.94 -7.75
N TYR A 247 5.51 -4.55 -8.82
CA TYR A 247 6.69 -5.40 -8.82
C TYR A 247 7.61 -5.06 -10.00
N CYS A 248 8.79 -4.52 -9.67
CA CYS A 248 9.80 -4.10 -10.66
C CYS A 248 9.25 -3.11 -11.71
N GLY A 249 8.37 -2.19 -11.28
CA GLY A 249 7.73 -1.19 -12.14
C GLY A 249 6.46 -1.70 -12.84
N ASP A 250 6.17 -2.99 -12.79
CA ASP A 250 5.00 -3.57 -13.44
C ASP A 250 3.90 -3.87 -12.43
N LEU A 251 2.66 -3.81 -12.91
CA LEU A 251 1.50 -4.08 -12.09
C LEU A 251 1.19 -5.58 -12.09
N CYS A 252 1.29 -6.18 -10.91
CA CYS A 252 0.97 -7.59 -10.69
C CYS A 252 -0.32 -7.73 -9.90
N ILE A 253 -0.97 -8.88 -10.02
CA ILE A 253 -2.19 -9.25 -9.30
C ILE A 253 -1.86 -10.39 -8.35
N VAL A 254 -2.13 -10.18 -7.06
CA VAL A 254 -2.01 -11.20 -6.02
C VAL A 254 -3.38 -11.80 -5.74
N HIS A 255 -3.55 -13.09 -5.96
CA HIS A 255 -4.69 -13.86 -5.49
C HIS A 255 -4.40 -14.47 -4.13
N ARG A 256 -5.32 -14.27 -3.18
CA ARG A 256 -5.31 -14.94 -1.87
C ARG A 256 -6.41 -16.00 -1.85
N PHE A 257 -6.04 -17.26 -1.69
CA PHE A 257 -6.98 -18.38 -1.61
C PHE A 257 -7.26 -18.75 -0.18
N SER A 258 -8.51 -19.06 0.10
CA SER A 258 -8.92 -19.53 1.41
C SER A 258 -9.87 -20.72 1.32
N ARG A 259 -9.90 -21.47 2.41
CA ARG A 259 -10.77 -22.62 2.60
C ARG A 259 -11.53 -22.45 3.89
N LYS A 260 -12.83 -22.75 3.84
CA LYS A 260 -13.71 -22.73 5.01
C LYS A 260 -13.54 -24.03 5.80
N PHE A 261 -13.20 -23.89 7.07
CA PHE A 261 -13.11 -24.97 8.03
C PHE A 261 -14.19 -24.82 9.09
N ARG A 262 -14.93 -25.90 9.38
CA ARG A 262 -15.93 -25.90 10.44
C ARG A 262 -15.30 -26.37 11.75
N ILE A 263 -14.98 -25.44 12.64
CA ILE A 263 -14.38 -25.73 13.96
C ILE A 263 -15.39 -25.37 15.04
N LYS A 264 -15.75 -26.34 15.89
CA LYS A 264 -16.69 -26.13 17.02
C LYS A 264 -18.00 -25.43 16.62
N ARG A 265 -18.54 -25.77 15.44
CA ARG A 265 -19.76 -25.17 14.82
C ARG A 265 -19.62 -23.73 14.34
N VAL A 266 -18.41 -23.18 14.29
CA VAL A 266 -18.09 -21.88 13.67
C VAL A 266 -17.34 -22.15 12.37
N ASP A 267 -17.78 -21.51 11.28
CA ASP A 267 -17.06 -21.55 10.01
C ASP A 267 -15.93 -20.52 10.06
N ILE A 268 -14.71 -21.00 9.88
CA ILE A 268 -13.48 -20.22 9.92
C ILE A 268 -12.84 -20.30 8.55
N ASP A 269 -12.68 -19.14 7.94
CA ASP A 269 -12.02 -19.02 6.65
C ASP A 269 -10.50 -18.86 6.85
N MET A 270 -9.73 -19.85 6.42
CA MET A 270 -8.27 -19.86 6.54
C MET A 270 -7.60 -19.80 5.19
N THR A 271 -6.57 -18.98 5.09
CA THR A 271 -5.74 -18.84 3.89
C THR A 271 -4.97 -20.12 3.66
N VAL A 272 -5.07 -20.66 2.44
CA VAL A 272 -4.39 -21.90 2.05
C VAL A 272 -3.26 -21.67 1.05
N GLY A 273 -3.25 -20.52 0.38
CA GLY A 273 -2.16 -20.19 -0.53
C GLY A 273 -2.34 -18.86 -1.24
N PHE A 274 -1.34 -18.53 -2.05
CA PHE A 274 -1.33 -17.35 -2.90
C PHE A 274 -0.82 -17.70 -4.28
N LYS A 275 -1.28 -16.94 -5.27
CA LYS A 275 -0.68 -16.90 -6.60
C LYS A 275 -0.48 -15.46 -7.01
N VAL A 276 0.57 -15.21 -7.78
CA VAL A 276 0.92 -13.89 -8.28
C VAL A 276 0.91 -13.97 -9.79
N TYR A 277 0.24 -13.03 -10.44
CA TYR A 277 0.14 -12.95 -11.88
C TYR A 277 0.70 -11.62 -12.37
N LYS A 278 1.41 -11.67 -13.49
CA LYS A 278 1.88 -10.50 -14.21
C LYS A 278 1.31 -10.56 -15.63
N MET A 279 0.88 -9.42 -16.15
CA MET A 279 0.48 -9.35 -17.56
C MET A 279 1.73 -9.48 -18.43
N ASP A 280 1.69 -10.42 -19.36
CA ASP A 280 2.58 -10.50 -20.50
C ASP A 280 1.98 -9.67 -21.63
N GLU A 281 2.63 -8.56 -21.97
CA GLU A 281 2.14 -7.63 -22.99
C GLU A 281 2.24 -8.22 -24.41
N GLU A 282 3.19 -9.13 -24.65
CA GLU A 282 3.38 -9.73 -25.97
C GLU A 282 2.33 -10.81 -26.24
N LEU A 283 2.06 -11.63 -25.23
CA LEU A 283 1.08 -12.72 -25.31
C LEU A 283 -0.35 -12.25 -25.00
N VAL A 284 -0.50 -11.04 -24.46
CA VAL A 284 -1.78 -10.50 -23.98
C VAL A 284 -2.46 -11.51 -23.06
N GLU A 285 -1.72 -12.00 -22.07
CA GLU A 285 -2.20 -12.98 -21.10
C GLU A 285 -1.58 -12.73 -19.72
N TYR A 286 -2.17 -13.33 -18.69
CA TYR A 286 -1.61 -13.29 -17.34
C TYR A 286 -0.76 -14.52 -17.06
N VAL A 287 0.52 -14.31 -16.81
CA VAL A 287 1.49 -15.37 -16.51
C VAL A 287 1.75 -15.44 -15.02
N GLU A 288 1.77 -16.65 -14.47
CA GLU A 288 2.05 -16.89 -13.05
C GLU A 288 3.54 -16.61 -12.73
N VAL A 289 3.76 -15.73 -11.76
CA VAL A 289 5.09 -15.43 -11.20
C VAL A 289 5.41 -16.48 -10.15
N LYS A 290 6.36 -17.36 -10.48
CA LYS A 290 6.78 -18.48 -9.59
C LYS A 290 7.76 -18.07 -8.49
N SER A 291 8.46 -16.94 -8.67
CA SER A 291 9.43 -16.44 -7.71
C SER A 291 9.48 -14.91 -7.72
N LEU A 292 9.46 -14.31 -6.53
CA LEU A 292 9.66 -12.88 -6.33
C LEU A 292 11.15 -12.51 -6.23
N GLY A 293 12.04 -13.51 -6.24
CA GLY A 293 13.47 -13.33 -6.05
C GLY A 293 13.81 -12.81 -4.65
N ASP A 294 14.60 -11.74 -4.59
CA ASP A 294 15.06 -11.09 -3.34
C ASP A 294 14.00 -10.21 -2.66
N LYS A 295 12.76 -10.23 -3.13
CA LYS A 295 11.67 -9.37 -2.66
C LYS A 295 10.66 -10.13 -1.83
N ALA A 296 9.93 -9.37 -1.01
CA ALA A 296 8.75 -9.82 -0.30
C ALA A 296 7.58 -8.87 -0.57
N PHE A 297 6.37 -9.39 -0.57
CA PHE A 297 5.16 -8.58 -0.62
C PHE A 297 4.59 -8.37 0.78
N VAL A 298 4.15 -7.14 1.06
CA VAL A 298 3.46 -6.76 2.28
C VAL A 298 1.99 -6.51 1.90
N MET A 299 1.12 -7.51 2.13
CA MET A 299 -0.31 -7.44 1.88
C MET A 299 -1.04 -7.06 3.18
N ALA A 300 -1.02 -5.76 3.48
CA ALA A 300 -1.78 -5.17 4.58
C ALA A 300 -3.28 -5.07 4.23
N THR A 301 -4.12 -4.82 5.25
CA THR A 301 -5.57 -4.66 5.06
C THR A 301 -5.94 -3.50 4.14
N ASP A 302 -5.10 -2.48 4.07
CA ASP A 302 -5.33 -1.21 3.37
C ASP A 302 -4.25 -0.89 2.31
N SER A 303 -3.23 -1.73 2.17
CA SER A 303 -2.09 -1.53 1.28
C SER A 303 -1.53 -2.87 0.79
N CYS A 304 -1.05 -2.93 -0.45
CA CYS A 304 -0.25 -4.03 -0.94
C CYS A 304 0.92 -3.48 -1.76
N PHE A 305 2.15 -3.79 -1.33
CA PHE A 305 3.37 -3.27 -1.93
C PHE A 305 4.54 -4.25 -1.76
N SER A 306 5.62 -4.04 -2.51
CA SER A 306 6.83 -4.88 -2.46
C SER A 306 7.97 -4.20 -1.71
N VAL A 307 8.82 -5.02 -1.07
CA VAL A 307 10.03 -4.60 -0.36
C VAL A 307 11.20 -5.52 -0.70
N LEU A 308 12.43 -5.01 -0.64
CA LEU A 308 13.64 -5.83 -0.75
C LEU A 308 13.91 -6.54 0.58
N ALA A 309 13.79 -7.87 0.61
CA ALA A 309 13.83 -8.63 1.87
C ALA A 309 15.14 -8.40 2.65
N ARG A 310 16.28 -8.32 1.95
CA ARG A 310 17.60 -8.11 2.55
C ARG A 310 17.74 -6.80 3.35
N GLU A 311 16.89 -5.80 3.08
CA GLU A 311 16.93 -4.49 3.72
C GLU A 311 16.21 -4.44 5.08
N TYR A 312 15.60 -5.55 5.49
CA TYR A 312 14.76 -5.63 6.68
C TYR A 312 15.18 -6.81 7.57
N TYR A 313 15.14 -6.60 8.88
CA TYR A 313 15.41 -7.68 9.84
C TYR A 313 14.35 -8.78 9.73
N GLY A 314 14.78 -10.04 9.65
CA GLY A 314 13.88 -11.20 9.65
C GLY A 314 12.88 -11.25 8.48
N CYS A 315 13.06 -10.44 7.44
CA CYS A 315 12.23 -10.48 6.24
C CYS A 315 12.74 -11.60 5.31
N LEU A 316 11.83 -12.48 4.92
CA LEU A 316 12.11 -13.64 4.08
C LEU A 316 11.98 -13.23 2.61
N GLU A 317 12.95 -13.60 1.80
CA GLU A 317 12.85 -13.48 0.36
C GLU A 317 11.77 -14.42 -0.20
N ASN A 318 11.31 -14.12 -1.41
CA ASN A 318 10.30 -14.91 -2.11
C ASN A 318 9.04 -15.20 -1.27
N SER A 319 8.54 -14.19 -0.55
CA SER A 319 7.48 -14.36 0.44
C SER A 319 6.39 -13.29 0.39
N ILE A 320 5.22 -13.61 0.93
CA ILE A 320 4.06 -12.71 1.04
C ILE A 320 3.63 -12.66 2.50
N TYR A 321 3.72 -11.48 3.10
CA TYR A 321 3.28 -11.19 4.45
C TYR A 321 1.83 -10.72 4.45
N PHE A 322 1.01 -11.30 5.32
CA PHE A 322 -0.40 -10.97 5.42
C PHE A 322 -0.91 -11.12 6.85
N THR A 323 -2.10 -10.61 7.11
CA THR A 323 -2.80 -10.84 8.38
C THR A 323 -3.97 -11.79 8.25
N GLU A 324 -4.12 -12.63 9.27
CA GLU A 324 -5.25 -13.51 9.46
C GLU A 324 -5.58 -13.61 10.94
N GLN A 325 -6.83 -13.32 11.31
CA GLN A 325 -7.29 -13.33 12.71
C GLN A 325 -6.38 -12.51 13.63
N ASN A 326 -5.95 -11.33 13.17
CA ASN A 326 -5.04 -10.41 13.86
C ASN A 326 -3.60 -10.93 14.08
N ASN A 327 -3.25 -12.10 13.53
CA ASN A 327 -1.89 -12.61 13.54
C ASN A 327 -1.20 -12.34 12.21
N VAL A 328 0.08 -12.00 12.27
CA VAL A 328 0.93 -11.92 11.09
C VAL A 328 1.33 -13.32 10.67
N LYS A 329 1.15 -13.62 9.39
CA LYS A 329 1.57 -14.86 8.75
C LYS A 329 2.43 -14.53 7.53
N VAL A 330 3.26 -15.48 7.14
CA VAL A 330 4.05 -15.41 5.93
C VAL A 330 3.79 -16.63 5.08
N PHE A 331 3.53 -16.41 3.80
CA PHE A 331 3.47 -17.44 2.78
C PHE A 331 4.79 -17.43 2.00
N LYS A 332 5.43 -18.59 1.87
CA LYS A 332 6.63 -18.75 1.05
C LYS A 332 6.22 -19.23 -0.34
N LEU A 333 6.52 -18.43 -1.36
CA LEU A 333 6.09 -18.74 -2.72
C LEU A 333 6.85 -19.95 -3.30
N GLY A 334 8.07 -20.23 -2.81
CA GLY A 334 8.89 -21.35 -3.29
C GLY A 334 8.37 -22.74 -2.94
N ASP A 335 7.85 -22.94 -1.73
CA ASP A 335 7.34 -24.25 -1.26
C ASP A 335 5.83 -24.26 -0.97
N GLY A 336 5.16 -23.11 -1.05
CA GLY A 336 3.74 -22.95 -0.78
C GLY A 336 3.36 -23.04 0.70
N SER A 337 4.34 -23.01 1.62
CA SER A 337 4.07 -23.12 3.06
C SER A 337 3.60 -21.80 3.67
N ILE A 338 2.71 -21.91 4.67
CA ILE A 338 2.26 -20.78 5.51
C ILE A 338 2.79 -21.00 6.91
N THR A 339 3.53 -20.03 7.44
CA THR A 339 4.02 -20.05 8.82
C THR A 339 3.53 -18.84 9.61
N ASN A 340 3.22 -19.05 10.89
CA ASN A 340 2.96 -17.94 11.80
C ASN A 340 4.27 -17.20 12.08
N MET A 341 4.20 -15.88 12.20
CA MET A 341 5.33 -15.05 12.64
C MET A 341 5.50 -15.04 14.17
N VAL A 342 4.62 -15.75 14.89
CA VAL A 342 4.59 -15.80 16.35
C VAL A 342 5.62 -16.87 16.80
N ASP A 343 6.55 -16.47 17.67
CA ASP A 343 7.47 -17.30 18.49
C ASP A 343 8.90 -17.61 18.04
N SER A 344 9.44 -17.07 16.94
CA SER A 344 10.84 -17.41 16.56
C SER A 344 11.73 -16.29 16.04
N SER A 345 11.62 -15.09 16.61
CA SER A 345 12.79 -14.24 16.92
C SER A 345 12.37 -12.81 17.26
N PHE A 346 13.10 -12.21 18.18
CA PHE A 346 13.24 -10.76 18.37
C PHE A 346 13.82 -10.02 17.13
N GLN A 347 13.70 -10.59 15.93
CA GLN A 347 14.32 -10.12 14.69
C GLN A 347 13.29 -9.82 13.60
N SER A 348 11.98 -9.87 13.86
CA SER A 348 10.98 -9.47 12.87
C SER A 348 11.04 -7.96 12.59
N CYS A 349 11.03 -7.59 11.31
CA CYS A 349 10.98 -6.19 10.88
C CYS A 349 9.73 -5.46 11.36
N PHE A 350 8.66 -6.16 11.74
CA PHE A 350 7.42 -5.56 12.25
C PHE A 350 7.43 -5.31 13.77
N GLN A 351 8.46 -5.74 14.50
CA GLN A 351 8.46 -5.80 15.97
C GLN A 351 9.38 -4.80 16.67
N MET A 352 9.74 -3.69 16.02
CA MET A 352 10.65 -2.67 16.59
C MET A 352 10.30 -2.22 18.03
N LEU A 353 9.02 -2.25 18.41
CA LEU A 353 8.51 -1.64 19.65
C LEU A 353 7.77 -2.60 20.60
N ILE A 354 7.94 -3.92 20.47
CA ILE A 354 7.29 -4.94 21.32
C ILE A 354 8.35 -5.97 21.79
N PRO A 355 8.69 -6.07 23.09
CA PRO A 355 9.79 -5.35 23.80
C PRO A 355 11.08 -6.19 24.03
N PRO A 356 12.18 -5.64 24.63
CA PRO A 356 12.56 -4.24 24.84
C PRO A 356 13.94 -3.85 24.24
N LEU A 357 14.07 -2.63 23.73
CA LEU A 357 15.34 -1.88 23.86
C LEU A 357 15.58 -1.71 25.37
N VAL A 358 16.52 -2.49 25.91
CA VAL A 358 17.06 -2.41 27.27
C VAL A 358 17.94 -1.18 27.39
#